data_AF-V7ENS2-F1
#
_entry.id   AF-V7ENS2-F1
#
_cell.length_a   1.000
_cell.length_b   1.000
_cell.length_c   1.000
_cell.angle_alpha   90.00
_cell.angle_beta   90.00
_cell.angle_gamma   90.00
#
_symmetry.space_group_name_H-M   'P 1'
#
loop_
_entity.id
_entity.type
_entity.pdbx_description
1 polymer ?
#
loop_
_entity_poly.entity_id
_entity_poly.type
_entity_poly.pdbx_seq_one_letter_code
_entity_poly.pdbx_strand_id
1 'polypeptide(L)'
;MEAVPVTPTKLLVGQIVVVFAIVIVGVWAATQWCAHMLDYQPQLGAPWFAAAARPIYKPWKLFEWWFHFDAYAPEVFDKAGMLAGASGFLGCAAAIAGSLWRARQRGLVTTYGSSRWAAAREIEKAGLFEPAGVFLGKLKDHYLRHDGPEHVMAFAPTRSGKGVGLVVPTLLSWTGSAVIHDIKGENWQLTSGWRSKFSFCLLFNPTDSRSARYNPLLEVRRGSDEVRDVQNIADILVDPEGALERRNHWEKTSHSLLVGAILHVLYAEEEKTLA
;
A
#
# COMPACT_ATOMS: atom_id res chain seq x y z
N MET A 1 -8.16 13.96 -3.39
CA MET A 1 -9.54 13.63 -2.98
C MET A 1 -9.62 13.84 -1.47
N GLU A 2 -10.16 14.98 -1.05
CA GLU A 2 -10.41 15.26 0.37
C GLU A 2 -11.43 14.28 0.92
N ALA A 3 -11.03 13.46 1.90
CA ALA A 3 -11.95 12.63 2.65
C ALA A 3 -12.78 13.55 3.55
N VAL A 4 -14.05 13.77 3.20
CA VAL A 4 -14.99 14.50 4.06
C VAL A 4 -15.05 13.79 5.42
N PRO A 5 -14.72 14.46 6.53
CA PRO A 5 -14.74 13.84 7.85
C PRO A 5 -16.19 13.50 8.20
N VAL A 6 -16.50 12.21 8.19
CA VAL A 6 -17.81 11.72 8.60
C VAL A 6 -17.87 11.79 10.12
N THR A 7 -18.56 12.82 10.65
CA THR A 7 -18.73 12.99 12.08
C THR A 7 -19.54 11.83 12.69
N PRO A 8 -19.16 11.31 13.88
CA PRO A 8 -19.83 10.17 14.53
C PRO A 8 -21.35 10.34 14.66
N THR A 9 -21.80 11.58 14.83
CA THR A 9 -23.21 11.95 14.95
C THR A 9 -24.01 11.71 13.67
N LYS A 10 -23.44 12.00 12.48
CA LYS A 10 -24.13 11.79 11.19
C LYS A 10 -24.43 10.31 10.91
N LEU A 11 -23.55 9.41 11.38
CA LEU A 11 -23.71 7.96 11.23
C LEU A 11 -24.75 7.35 12.17
N LEU A 12 -24.88 7.89 13.39
CA LEU A 12 -25.93 7.49 14.33
C LEU A 12 -27.32 7.90 13.81
N VAL A 13 -27.44 9.10 13.25
CA VAL A 13 -28.69 9.57 12.62
C VAL A 13 -29.09 8.65 11.47
N GLY A 14 -28.14 8.21 10.62
CA GLY A 14 -28.43 7.28 9.53
C GLY A 14 -29.02 5.95 9.98
N GLN A 15 -28.47 5.33 11.02
CA GLN A 15 -29.00 4.08 11.56
C GLN A 15 -30.40 4.26 12.17
N ILE A 16 -30.61 5.34 12.92
CA ILE A 16 -31.91 5.64 13.51
C ILE A 16 -32.97 5.73 12.40
N VAL A 17 -32.67 6.46 11.32
CA VAL A 17 -33.56 6.58 10.16
C VAL A 17 -33.87 5.22 9.54
N VAL A 18 -32.87 4.34 9.36
CA VAL A 18 -33.08 3.00 8.80
C VAL A 18 -34.01 2.15 9.68
N VAL A 19 -33.82 2.17 10.99
CA VAL A 19 -34.67 1.41 11.93
C VAL A 19 -36.11 1.92 11.89
N PHE A 20 -36.31 3.24 11.95
CA PHE A 20 -37.65 3.82 11.86
C PHE A 20 -38.31 3.53 10.51
N ALA A 21 -37.56 3.56 9.41
CA ALA A 21 -38.08 3.21 8.08
C ALA A 21 -38.56 1.75 8.04
N ILE A 22 -37.78 0.80 8.57
CA ILE A 22 -38.16 -0.61 8.64
C ILE A 22 -39.48 -0.78 9.41
N VAL A 23 -39.58 -0.17 10.59
CA VAL A 23 -40.78 -0.28 11.44
C VAL A 23 -41.99 0.36 10.79
N ILE A 24 -41.86 1.58 10.25
CA ILE A 24 -42.98 2.29 9.59
C ILE A 24 -43.46 1.51 8.37
N VAL A 25 -42.55 1.02 7.53
CA VAL A 25 -42.92 0.24 6.33
C VAL A 25 -43.56 -1.09 6.73
N GLY A 26 -43.05 -1.77 7.76
CA GLY A 26 -43.63 -3.03 8.23
C GLY A 26 -45.03 -2.87 8.83
N VAL A 27 -45.23 -1.84 9.66
CA VAL A 27 -46.56 -1.48 10.20
C VAL A 27 -47.51 -1.07 9.07
N TRP A 28 -47.02 -0.35 8.06
CA TRP A 28 -47.83 0.02 6.91
C TRP A 28 -48.23 -1.19 6.06
N ALA A 29 -47.31 -2.12 5.83
CA ALA A 29 -47.59 -3.38 5.15
C ALA A 29 -48.61 -4.23 5.93
N ALA A 30 -48.47 -4.34 7.25
CA ALA A 30 -49.44 -5.00 8.11
C ALA A 30 -50.83 -4.35 8.03
N THR A 31 -50.88 -3.01 7.95
CA THR A 31 -52.14 -2.27 7.75
C THR A 31 -52.79 -2.57 6.42
N GLN A 32 -52.03 -2.57 5.32
CA GLN A 32 -52.59 -2.92 4.00
C GLN A 32 -53.03 -4.38 3.93
N TRP A 33 -52.28 -5.27 4.59
CA TRP A 33 -52.62 -6.68 4.68
C TRP A 33 -53.93 -6.90 5.46
N CYS A 34 -54.11 -6.23 6.60
CA CYS A 34 -55.34 -6.25 7.37
C CYS A 34 -56.54 -5.72 6.55
N ALA A 35 -56.36 -4.59 5.86
CA ALA A 35 -57.41 -4.02 4.99
C ALA A 35 -57.81 -4.98 3.86
N HIS A 36 -56.83 -5.68 3.29
CA HIS A 36 -57.09 -6.70 2.26
C HIS A 36 -57.85 -7.91 2.81
N MET A 37 -57.50 -8.40 4.00
CA MET A 37 -58.20 -9.51 4.64
C MET A 37 -59.64 -9.17 5.05
N LEU A 38 -59.91 -7.88 5.31
CA LEU A 38 -61.25 -7.37 5.62
C LEU A 38 -62.00 -6.86 4.37
N ASP A 39 -61.51 -7.20 3.18
CA ASP A 39 -62.10 -6.87 1.87
C ASP A 39 -62.45 -5.39 1.69
N TYR A 40 -61.63 -4.50 2.27
CA TYR A 40 -61.77 -3.05 2.13
C TYR A 40 -63.16 -2.49 2.50
N GLN A 41 -63.79 -3.08 3.51
CA GLN A 41 -65.11 -2.68 3.98
C GLN A 41 -65.23 -1.16 4.25
N PRO A 42 -66.38 -0.52 3.92
CA PRO A 42 -66.60 0.91 4.16
C PRO A 42 -66.37 1.36 5.61
N GLN A 43 -66.56 0.45 6.57
CA GLN A 43 -66.37 0.66 8.01
C GLN A 43 -64.91 0.94 8.40
N LEU A 44 -63.94 0.58 7.54
CA LEU A 44 -62.52 0.91 7.73
C LEU A 44 -62.23 2.41 7.51
N GLY A 45 -63.20 3.15 6.96
CA GLY A 45 -63.12 4.57 6.69
C GLY A 45 -62.55 4.89 5.30
N ALA A 46 -62.41 6.18 5.01
CA ALA A 46 -61.90 6.63 3.73
C ALA A 46 -60.41 6.27 3.55
N PRO A 47 -60.02 5.76 2.37
CA PRO A 47 -58.61 5.52 2.07
C PRO A 47 -57.83 6.83 1.99
N TRP A 48 -56.52 6.76 2.21
CA TRP A 48 -55.63 7.90 2.05
C TRP A 48 -55.49 8.30 0.58
N PHE A 49 -55.35 7.30 -0.29
CA PHE A 49 -55.39 7.43 -1.75
C PHE A 49 -55.68 6.05 -2.36
N ALA A 50 -55.90 6.00 -3.67
CA ALA A 50 -56.02 4.74 -4.40
C ALA A 50 -54.79 4.53 -5.29
N ALA A 51 -54.23 3.32 -5.28
CA ALA A 51 -53.14 2.91 -6.16
C ALA A 51 -53.56 1.63 -6.90
N ALA A 52 -53.46 1.61 -8.23
CA ALA A 52 -53.88 0.47 -9.06
C ALA A 52 -55.29 -0.05 -8.72
N ALA A 53 -56.25 0.88 -8.51
CA ALA A 53 -57.63 0.61 -8.09
C ALA A 53 -57.80 -0.07 -6.72
N ARG A 54 -56.74 -0.16 -5.90
CA ARG A 54 -56.81 -0.62 -4.50
C ARG A 54 -56.73 0.56 -3.53
N PRO A 55 -57.60 0.61 -2.50
CA PRO A 55 -57.53 1.65 -1.47
C PRO A 55 -56.29 1.46 -0.58
N ILE A 56 -55.52 2.53 -0.41
CA ILE A 56 -54.32 2.55 0.44
C ILE A 56 -54.61 3.34 1.70
N TYR A 57 -54.41 2.70 2.85
CA TYR A 57 -54.66 3.31 4.17
C TYR A 57 -53.39 3.85 4.83
N LYS A 58 -53.54 4.73 5.82
CA LYS A 58 -52.41 5.29 6.58
C LYS A 58 -51.80 4.22 7.51
N PRO A 59 -50.47 4.21 7.74
CA PRO A 59 -49.82 3.17 8.54
C PRO A 59 -50.38 2.93 9.95
N TRP A 60 -50.94 3.95 10.62
CA TRP A 60 -51.48 3.80 11.97
C TRP A 60 -52.92 3.28 12.03
N LYS A 61 -53.60 3.15 10.88
CA LYS A 61 -55.01 2.72 10.85
C LYS A 61 -55.22 1.33 11.42
N LEU A 62 -54.21 0.46 11.34
CA LEU A 62 -54.23 -0.85 11.98
C LEU A 62 -54.61 -0.78 13.46
N PHE A 63 -54.06 0.17 14.22
CA PHE A 63 -54.33 0.29 15.66
C PHE A 63 -55.75 0.80 15.95
N GLU A 64 -56.25 1.74 15.13
CA GLU A 64 -57.63 2.23 15.25
C GLU A 64 -58.62 1.10 14.98
N TRP A 65 -58.40 0.34 13.91
CA TRP A 65 -59.27 -0.79 13.56
C TRP A 65 -59.19 -1.90 14.58
N TRP A 66 -58.00 -2.19 15.08
CA TRP A 66 -57.82 -3.19 16.13
C TRP A 66 -58.64 -2.78 17.36
N PHE A 67 -58.53 -1.54 17.85
CA PHE A 67 -59.30 -1.09 19.01
C PHE A 67 -60.84 -1.20 18.83
N HIS A 68 -61.35 -0.91 17.64
CA HIS A 68 -62.81 -0.85 17.39
C HIS A 68 -63.42 -2.17 16.92
N PHE A 69 -62.65 -3.01 16.23
CA PHE A 69 -63.17 -4.14 15.47
C PHE A 69 -62.58 -5.50 15.87
N ASP A 70 -61.65 -5.56 16.85
CA ASP A 70 -61.02 -6.79 17.33
C ASP A 70 -62.02 -7.93 17.55
N ALA A 71 -63.10 -7.63 18.27
CA ALA A 71 -64.12 -8.60 18.67
C ALA A 71 -64.82 -9.30 17.49
N TYR A 72 -64.77 -8.71 16.29
CA TYR A 72 -65.43 -9.24 15.09
C TYR A 72 -64.50 -10.09 14.22
N ALA A 73 -63.19 -9.86 14.26
CA ALA A 73 -62.22 -10.55 13.42
C ALA A 73 -60.87 -10.77 14.15
N PRO A 74 -60.87 -11.42 15.33
CA PRO A 74 -59.69 -11.48 16.20
C PRO A 74 -58.48 -12.14 15.51
N GLU A 75 -58.70 -13.22 14.74
CA GLU A 75 -57.60 -13.90 14.03
C GLU A 75 -56.91 -13.02 12.98
N VAL A 76 -57.64 -12.08 12.37
CA VAL A 76 -57.08 -11.16 11.36
C VAL A 76 -56.22 -10.12 12.04
N PHE A 77 -56.70 -9.55 13.16
CA PHE A 77 -55.96 -8.56 13.92
C PHE A 77 -54.73 -9.16 14.62
N ASP A 78 -54.82 -10.39 15.14
CA ASP A 78 -53.67 -11.12 15.70
C ASP A 78 -52.56 -11.30 14.65
N LYS A 79 -52.89 -11.77 13.45
CA LYS A 79 -51.92 -11.95 12.37
C LYS A 79 -51.34 -10.62 11.87
N ALA A 80 -52.17 -9.58 11.75
CA ALA A 80 -51.70 -8.24 11.39
C ALA A 80 -50.78 -7.66 12.47
N GLY A 81 -51.09 -7.90 13.73
CA GLY A 81 -50.26 -7.57 14.88
C GLY A 81 -48.93 -8.28 14.90
N MET A 82 -48.92 -9.59 14.60
CA MET A 82 -47.68 -10.36 14.44
C MET A 82 -46.80 -9.80 13.33
N LEU A 83 -47.38 -9.44 12.18
CA LEU A 83 -46.65 -8.82 11.07
C LEU A 83 -46.06 -7.46 11.47
N ALA A 84 -46.84 -6.61 12.15
CA ALA A 84 -46.36 -5.33 12.66
C ALA A 84 -45.25 -5.53 13.72
N GLY A 85 -45.42 -6.47 14.65
CA GLY A 85 -44.43 -6.81 15.68
C GLY A 85 -43.13 -7.36 15.09
N ALA A 86 -43.21 -8.22 14.07
CA ALA A 86 -42.05 -8.75 13.36
C ALA A 86 -41.18 -7.65 12.75
N SER A 87 -41.78 -6.55 12.27
CA SER A 87 -41.02 -5.40 11.76
C SER A 87 -40.22 -4.68 12.85
N GLY A 88 -40.71 -4.66 14.10
CA GLY A 88 -39.98 -4.16 15.26
C GLY A 88 -38.73 -4.99 15.53
N PHE A 89 -38.85 -6.32 15.53
CA PHE A 89 -37.71 -7.23 15.69
C PHE A 89 -36.71 -7.10 14.54
N LEU A 90 -37.18 -6.94 13.29
CA LEU A 90 -36.33 -6.69 12.13
C LEU A 90 -35.54 -5.37 12.29
N GLY A 91 -36.19 -4.32 12.77
CA GLY A 91 -35.54 -3.04 13.09
C GLY A 91 -34.44 -3.19 14.13
N CYS A 92 -34.70 -3.92 15.22
CA CYS A 92 -33.69 -4.24 16.24
C CYS A 92 -32.51 -5.04 15.66
N ALA A 93 -32.77 -6.05 14.82
CA ALA A 93 -31.74 -6.85 14.18
C ALA A 93 -30.86 -5.99 13.25
N ALA A 94 -31.46 -5.14 12.42
CA ALA A 94 -30.75 -4.19 11.58
C ALA A 94 -29.89 -3.22 12.42
N ALA A 95 -30.40 -2.80 13.58
CA ALA A 95 -29.65 -1.94 14.49
C ALA A 95 -28.40 -2.64 15.06
N ILE A 96 -28.54 -3.89 15.50
CA ILE A 96 -27.42 -4.70 16.01
C ILE A 96 -26.38 -4.90 14.90
N ALA A 97 -26.81 -5.33 13.71
CA ALA A 97 -25.93 -5.54 12.56
C ALA A 97 -25.15 -4.27 12.18
N GLY A 98 -25.84 -3.12 12.11
CA GLY A 98 -25.21 -1.83 11.86
C GLY A 98 -24.20 -1.43 12.95
N SER A 99 -24.49 -1.75 14.21
CA SER A 99 -23.57 -1.50 15.33
C SER A 99 -22.31 -2.37 15.26
N LEU A 100 -22.45 -3.66 14.93
CA LEU A 100 -21.32 -4.58 14.75
C LEU A 100 -20.44 -4.17 13.56
N TRP A 101 -21.05 -3.72 12.47
CA TRP A 101 -20.31 -3.21 11.32
C TRP A 101 -19.50 -1.95 11.69
N ARG A 102 -20.08 -1.03 12.46
CA ARG A 102 -19.34 0.14 12.97
C ARG A 102 -18.20 -0.23 13.92
N ALA A 103 -18.42 -1.20 14.81
CA ALA A 103 -17.37 -1.63 15.73
C ALA A 103 -16.13 -2.11 14.96
N ARG A 104 -16.32 -2.77 13.81
CA ARG A 104 -15.23 -3.13 12.89
C ARG A 104 -14.54 -1.92 12.26
N GLN A 105 -15.27 -0.86 11.92
CA GLN A 105 -14.69 0.36 11.33
C GLN A 105 -13.96 1.25 12.34
N ARG A 106 -14.38 1.27 13.61
CA ARG A 106 -13.71 2.05 14.68
C ARG A 106 -12.29 1.55 15.02
N GLY A 107 -11.90 0.36 14.56
CA GLY A 107 -10.51 -0.10 14.63
C GLY A 107 -9.55 0.66 13.70
N LEU A 108 -10.03 1.64 12.92
CA LEU A 108 -9.27 2.42 11.93
C LEU A 108 -9.07 3.89 12.35
N VAL A 109 -9.12 4.21 13.65
CA VAL A 109 -8.86 5.59 14.11
C VAL A 109 -7.35 5.85 14.09
N THR A 110 -6.89 6.69 13.16
CA THR A 110 -5.48 6.95 12.84
C THR A 110 -4.96 8.27 13.41
N THR A 111 -5.28 8.61 14.67
CA THR A 111 -4.96 9.91 15.27
C THR A 111 -3.46 10.26 15.24
N TYR A 112 -2.57 9.26 15.24
CA TYR A 112 -1.11 9.43 15.18
C TYR A 112 -0.48 8.86 13.90
N GLY A 113 -1.28 8.67 12.86
CA GLY A 113 -0.87 8.05 11.60
C GLY A 113 -1.50 6.67 11.38
N SER A 114 -1.48 6.24 10.13
CA SER A 114 -2.06 4.96 9.67
C SER A 114 -1.04 3.83 9.61
N SER A 115 0.19 4.07 10.07
CA SER A 115 1.27 3.09 10.05
C SER A 115 0.93 1.90 10.95
N ARG A 116 0.93 0.72 10.36
CA ARG A 116 0.74 -0.56 11.05
C ARG A 116 1.55 -1.62 10.35
N TRP A 117 1.76 -2.74 11.03
CA TRP A 117 2.30 -3.93 10.39
C TRP A 117 1.40 -4.38 9.24
N ALA A 118 2.03 -4.75 8.13
CA ALA A 118 1.34 -5.27 6.96
C ALA A 118 0.75 -6.66 7.27
N ALA A 119 -0.46 -6.93 6.77
CA ALA A 119 -1.03 -8.26 6.78
C ALA A 119 -0.38 -9.13 5.70
N ALA A 120 -0.39 -10.46 5.87
CA ALA A 120 0.23 -11.39 4.92
C ALA A 120 -0.23 -11.17 3.47
N ARG A 121 -1.53 -10.96 3.24
CA ARG A 121 -2.10 -10.63 1.92
C ARG A 121 -1.54 -9.34 1.30
N GLU A 122 -1.16 -8.37 2.13
CA GLU A 122 -0.61 -7.08 1.67
C GLU A 122 0.86 -7.25 1.27
N ILE A 123 1.60 -8.07 2.02
CA ILE A 123 2.99 -8.45 1.72
C ILE A 123 3.03 -9.26 0.42
N GLU A 124 2.13 -10.23 0.26
CA GLU A 124 1.97 -11.03 -0.96
C GLU A 124 1.59 -10.15 -2.15
N LYS A 125 0.60 -9.26 -2.00
CA LYS A 125 0.22 -8.30 -3.05
C LYS A 125 1.36 -7.35 -3.43
N ALA A 126 2.22 -7.00 -2.48
CA ALA A 126 3.43 -6.21 -2.72
C ALA A 126 4.57 -7.02 -3.35
N GLY A 127 4.38 -8.32 -3.62
CA GLY A 127 5.38 -9.19 -4.22
C GLY A 127 6.56 -9.53 -3.30
N LEU A 128 6.47 -9.25 -2.00
CA LEU A 128 7.62 -9.39 -1.11
C LEU A 128 7.96 -10.85 -0.78
N PHE A 129 7.04 -11.79 -1.03
CA PHE A 129 7.31 -13.22 -0.88
C PHE A 129 7.93 -13.87 -2.12
N GLU A 130 8.09 -13.11 -3.20
CA GLU A 130 8.68 -13.62 -4.44
C GLU A 130 10.17 -13.98 -4.24
N PRO A 131 10.70 -14.92 -5.03
CA PRO A 131 12.06 -15.41 -4.86
C PRO A 131 13.14 -14.44 -5.36
N ALA A 132 12.77 -13.43 -6.15
CA ALA A 132 13.66 -12.43 -6.73
C ALA A 132 13.80 -11.20 -5.82
N GLY A 133 14.86 -10.42 -6.00
CA GLY A 133 15.04 -9.16 -5.31
C GLY A 133 16.13 -9.14 -4.24
N VAL A 134 16.36 -7.93 -3.71
CA VAL A 134 17.20 -7.67 -2.54
C VAL A 134 16.57 -8.33 -1.31
N PHE A 135 17.36 -9.08 -0.54
CA PHE A 135 16.87 -9.73 0.68
C PHE A 135 16.64 -8.70 1.78
N LEU A 136 15.42 -8.65 2.31
CA LEU A 136 15.04 -7.72 3.37
C LEU A 136 14.98 -8.39 4.75
N GLY A 137 14.62 -9.68 4.79
CA GLY A 137 14.45 -10.41 6.05
C GLY A 137 13.59 -11.66 5.91
N LYS A 138 12.99 -12.09 7.03
CA LYS A 138 12.15 -13.28 7.10
C LYS A 138 10.92 -12.98 7.96
N LEU A 139 9.75 -13.39 7.48
CA LEU A 139 8.50 -13.38 8.23
C LEU A 139 7.99 -14.82 8.35
N LYS A 140 8.00 -15.36 9.58
CA LYS A 140 7.73 -16.78 9.85
C LYS A 140 8.64 -17.65 8.98
N ASP A 141 8.12 -18.44 8.04
CA ASP A 141 8.91 -19.29 7.15
C ASP A 141 9.15 -18.70 5.76
N HIS A 142 8.64 -17.49 5.50
CA HIS A 142 8.79 -16.82 4.21
C HIS A 142 9.92 -15.79 4.24
N TYR A 143 10.78 -15.83 3.23
CA TYR A 143 11.74 -14.76 2.99
C TYR A 143 11.04 -13.54 2.41
N LEU A 144 11.50 -12.37 2.82
CA LEU A 144 11.06 -11.09 2.30
C LEU A 144 12.13 -10.55 1.36
N ARG A 145 11.75 -10.27 0.11
CA ARG A 145 12.64 -9.71 -0.90
C ARG A 145 11.97 -8.57 -1.63
N HIS A 146 12.76 -7.67 -2.19
CA HIS A 146 12.26 -6.53 -2.95
C HIS A 146 12.97 -6.45 -4.30
N ASP A 147 12.19 -6.60 -5.36
CA ASP A 147 12.63 -6.57 -6.77
C ASP A 147 12.04 -5.37 -7.53
N GLY A 148 11.69 -4.31 -6.78
CA GLY A 148 11.17 -3.08 -7.35
C GLY A 148 12.28 -2.11 -7.79
N PRO A 149 11.92 -1.06 -8.55
CA PRO A 149 12.86 -0.01 -8.94
C PRO A 149 13.29 0.89 -7.75
N GLU A 150 12.64 0.75 -6.60
CA GLU A 150 12.92 1.56 -5.42
C GLU A 150 14.26 1.21 -4.76
N HIS A 151 14.85 2.20 -4.10
CA HIS A 151 16.08 2.00 -3.33
C HIS A 151 15.79 1.46 -1.93
N VAL A 152 16.63 0.54 -1.47
CA VAL A 152 16.55 -0.05 -0.13
C VAL A 152 17.58 0.61 0.78
N MET A 153 17.12 1.21 1.89
CA MET A 153 17.98 1.77 2.93
C MET A 153 17.89 0.91 4.19
N ALA A 154 19.04 0.43 4.68
CA ALA A 154 19.13 -0.40 5.87
C ALA A 154 19.73 0.37 7.05
N PHE A 155 18.94 0.63 8.08
CA PHE A 155 19.40 1.16 9.36
C PHE A 155 19.79 0.02 10.30
N ALA A 156 21.09 -0.22 10.44
CA ALA A 156 21.60 -1.36 11.19
C ALA A 156 22.86 -0.99 11.99
N PRO A 157 22.78 -0.91 13.34
CA PRO A 157 23.93 -0.61 14.21
C PRO A 157 25.08 -1.61 14.04
N THR A 158 26.25 -1.32 14.59
CA THR A 158 27.36 -2.29 14.63
C THR A 158 26.93 -3.56 15.38
N ARG A 159 27.37 -4.73 14.88
CA ARG A 159 27.04 -6.06 15.43
C ARG A 159 25.55 -6.44 15.41
N SER A 160 24.70 -5.72 14.69
CA SER A 160 23.27 -6.06 14.49
C SER A 160 23.02 -7.16 13.45
N GLY A 161 24.06 -7.64 12.78
CA GLY A 161 23.96 -8.71 11.78
C GLY A 161 23.65 -8.24 10.36
N LYS A 162 23.82 -6.95 9.99
CA LYS A 162 23.59 -6.46 8.61
C LYS A 162 24.27 -7.28 7.51
N GLY A 163 25.48 -7.78 7.79
CA GLY A 163 26.24 -8.61 6.86
C GLY A 163 25.54 -9.95 6.60
N VAL A 164 25.30 -10.70 7.68
CA VAL A 164 24.73 -12.06 7.61
C VAL A 164 23.22 -12.09 7.32
N GLY A 165 22.49 -11.04 7.70
CA GLY A 165 21.03 -10.98 7.63
C GLY A 165 20.47 -10.23 6.42
N LEU A 166 21.29 -9.47 5.69
CA LEU A 166 20.84 -8.68 4.54
C LEU A 166 21.83 -8.77 3.37
N VAL A 167 23.10 -8.41 3.58
CA VAL A 167 24.08 -8.28 2.50
C VAL A 167 24.45 -9.63 1.88
N VAL A 168 24.92 -10.59 2.69
CA VAL A 168 25.33 -11.92 2.22
C VAL A 168 24.15 -12.68 1.60
N PRO A 169 22.95 -12.77 2.23
CA PRO A 169 21.79 -13.39 1.59
C PRO A 169 21.41 -12.74 0.25
N THR A 170 21.49 -11.41 0.15
CA THR A 170 21.28 -10.70 -1.11
C THR A 170 22.30 -11.15 -2.16
N LEU A 171 23.60 -11.10 -1.87
CA LEU A 171 24.64 -11.46 -2.85
C LEU A 171 24.60 -12.93 -3.29
N LEU A 172 24.06 -13.82 -2.44
CA LEU A 172 23.88 -15.24 -2.76
C LEU A 172 22.60 -15.55 -3.54
N SER A 173 21.57 -14.68 -3.47
CA SER A 173 20.28 -14.91 -4.15
C SER A 173 20.02 -13.98 -5.33
N TRP A 174 20.58 -12.76 -5.33
CA TRP A 174 20.49 -11.80 -6.41
C TRP A 174 21.32 -12.28 -7.61
N THR A 175 20.65 -12.59 -8.72
CA THR A 175 21.30 -13.12 -9.93
C THR A 175 21.79 -12.03 -10.88
N GLY A 176 21.34 -10.78 -10.69
CA GLY A 176 21.78 -9.64 -11.49
C GLY A 176 23.21 -9.20 -11.20
N SER A 177 23.68 -8.26 -12.01
CA SER A 177 24.94 -7.53 -11.79
C SER A 177 24.92 -6.79 -10.45
N ALA A 178 26.06 -6.73 -9.79
CA ALA A 178 26.22 -6.02 -8.53
C ALA A 178 27.62 -5.39 -8.45
N VAL A 179 27.68 -4.15 -7.97
CA VAL A 179 28.92 -3.46 -7.58
C VAL A 179 28.90 -3.32 -6.07
N ILE A 180 29.89 -3.88 -5.39
CA ILE A 180 29.92 -3.98 -3.93
C ILE A 180 31.11 -3.20 -3.40
N HIS A 181 30.83 -2.17 -2.60
CA HIS A 181 31.86 -1.50 -1.81
C HIS A 181 32.13 -2.31 -0.54
N ASP A 182 33.19 -3.13 -0.56
CA ASP A 182 33.53 -4.08 0.49
C ASP A 182 34.86 -3.73 1.17
N ILE A 183 34.83 -2.72 2.05
CA ILE A 183 36.02 -2.23 2.78
C ILE A 183 36.73 -3.35 3.55
N LYS A 184 36.02 -4.39 4.00
CA LYS A 184 36.57 -5.48 4.81
C LYS A 184 36.94 -6.73 4.01
N GLY A 185 36.47 -6.86 2.77
CA GLY A 185 36.66 -8.06 1.95
C GLY A 185 35.82 -9.28 2.36
N GLU A 186 34.94 -9.16 3.36
CA GLU A 186 34.14 -10.28 3.88
C GLU A 186 33.11 -10.75 2.85
N ASN A 187 32.50 -9.81 2.10
CA ASN A 187 31.51 -10.15 1.09
C ASN A 187 32.16 -10.88 -0.08
N TRP A 188 33.34 -10.42 -0.53
CA TRP A 188 34.10 -11.10 -1.57
C TRP A 188 34.45 -12.53 -1.16
N GLN A 189 35.03 -12.71 0.03
CA GLN A 189 35.45 -14.03 0.52
C GLN A 189 34.28 -15.01 0.63
N LEU A 190 33.12 -14.56 1.12
CA LEU A 190 31.97 -15.43 1.35
C LEU A 190 31.16 -15.72 0.09
N THR A 191 31.09 -14.80 -0.87
CA THR A 191 30.07 -14.87 -1.94
C THR A 191 30.64 -14.99 -3.35
N SER A 192 31.88 -14.55 -3.61
CA SER A 192 32.45 -14.53 -4.97
C SER A 192 32.50 -15.92 -5.60
N GLY A 193 32.86 -16.97 -4.84
CA GLY A 193 32.92 -18.35 -5.34
C GLY A 193 31.56 -18.95 -5.68
N TRP A 194 30.47 -18.48 -5.06
CA TRP A 194 29.12 -18.86 -5.47
C TRP A 194 28.70 -18.09 -6.72
N ARG A 195 28.91 -16.77 -6.71
CA ARG A 195 28.55 -15.88 -7.83
C ARG A 195 29.30 -16.22 -9.11
N SER A 196 30.56 -16.67 -9.02
CA SER A 196 31.37 -17.07 -10.16
C SER A 196 30.80 -18.24 -10.96
N LYS A 197 29.84 -19.00 -10.39
CA LYS A 197 29.12 -20.07 -11.09
C LYS A 197 28.13 -19.57 -12.13
N PHE A 198 27.69 -18.32 -12.04
CA PHE A 198 26.67 -17.74 -12.94
C PHE A 198 26.98 -16.31 -13.40
N SER A 199 28.02 -15.67 -12.87
CA SER A 199 28.43 -14.31 -13.22
C SER A 199 29.95 -14.21 -13.28
N PHE A 200 30.45 -13.27 -14.06
CA PHE A 200 31.85 -12.86 -13.95
C PHE A 200 32.04 -12.04 -12.66
N CYS A 201 33.11 -12.30 -11.91
CA CYS A 201 33.40 -11.65 -10.63
C CYS A 201 34.82 -11.08 -10.65
N LEU A 202 34.93 -9.77 -10.44
CA LEU A 202 36.20 -9.05 -10.40
C LEU A 202 36.43 -8.49 -9.00
N LEU A 203 37.62 -8.72 -8.44
CA LEU A 203 38.09 -8.04 -7.24
C LEU A 203 38.85 -6.80 -7.67
N PHE A 204 38.44 -5.61 -7.23
CA PHE A 204 39.23 -4.40 -7.40
C PHE A 204 39.70 -3.91 -6.03
N ASN A 205 40.98 -4.14 -5.73
CA ASN A 205 41.67 -3.66 -4.55
C ASN A 205 43.12 -3.31 -4.94
N PRO A 206 43.44 -2.02 -5.17
CA PRO A 206 44.77 -1.60 -5.63
C PRO A 206 45.96 -2.06 -4.76
N THR A 207 45.71 -2.48 -3.52
CA THR A 207 46.74 -2.98 -2.59
C THR A 207 46.90 -4.50 -2.60
N ASP A 208 46.02 -5.25 -3.29
CA ASP A 208 46.06 -6.71 -3.39
C ASP A 208 46.62 -7.14 -4.75
N SER A 209 47.59 -8.04 -4.75
CA SER A 209 48.22 -8.57 -5.97
C SER A 209 47.25 -9.35 -6.87
N ARG A 210 46.14 -9.83 -6.32
CA ARG A 210 45.07 -10.54 -7.06
C ARG A 210 44.05 -9.60 -7.68
N SER A 211 44.18 -8.29 -7.45
CA SER A 211 43.24 -7.31 -7.98
C SER A 211 43.22 -7.33 -9.49
N ALA A 212 42.02 -7.19 -10.04
CA ALA A 212 41.83 -6.75 -11.40
C ALA A 212 42.53 -5.40 -11.60
N ARG A 213 43.08 -5.22 -12.80
CA ARG A 213 43.68 -3.97 -13.24
C ARG A 213 42.59 -3.15 -13.90
N TYR A 214 42.50 -1.88 -13.55
CA TYR A 214 41.56 -0.95 -14.14
C TYR A 214 42.28 0.35 -14.46
N ASN A 215 42.08 0.83 -15.68
CA ASN A 215 42.60 2.10 -16.13
C ASN A 215 41.44 2.90 -16.75
N PRO A 216 40.91 3.92 -16.06
CA PRO A 216 39.78 4.69 -16.56
C PRO A 216 40.09 5.41 -17.87
N LEU A 217 41.37 5.68 -18.17
CA LEU A 217 41.76 6.31 -19.43
C LEU A 217 41.45 5.44 -20.66
N LEU A 218 41.43 4.12 -20.49
CA LEU A 218 41.12 3.19 -21.58
C LEU A 218 39.62 3.13 -21.88
N GLU A 219 38.77 3.65 -21.00
CA GLU A 219 37.32 3.71 -21.18
C GLU A 219 36.86 4.96 -21.96
N VAL A 220 37.79 5.87 -22.28
CA VAL A 220 37.49 7.11 -23.00
C VAL A 220 37.14 6.82 -24.46
N ARG A 221 35.94 7.23 -24.88
CA ARG A 221 35.48 7.06 -26.27
C ARG A 221 36.01 8.18 -27.15
N ARG A 222 36.99 7.86 -28.00
CA ARG A 222 37.56 8.82 -28.97
C ARG A 222 36.52 9.34 -29.95
N GLY A 223 36.66 10.59 -30.36
CA GLY A 223 35.74 11.27 -31.29
C GLY A 223 34.88 12.32 -30.57
N SER A 224 33.58 12.33 -30.84
CA SER A 224 32.68 13.38 -30.36
C SER A 224 32.50 13.40 -28.83
N ASP A 225 32.69 12.26 -28.17
CA ASP A 225 32.45 12.10 -26.73
C ASP A 225 33.72 12.29 -25.88
N GLU A 226 34.89 12.39 -26.51
CA GLU A 226 36.18 12.25 -25.85
C GLU A 226 36.41 13.28 -24.74
N VAL A 227 36.19 14.56 -25.05
CA VAL A 227 36.36 15.65 -24.07
C VAL A 227 35.41 15.47 -22.89
N ARG A 228 34.17 15.02 -23.13
CA ARG A 228 33.18 14.79 -22.08
C ARG A 228 33.57 13.62 -21.18
N ASP A 229 34.05 12.53 -21.77
CA ASP A 229 34.49 11.35 -21.02
C ASP A 229 35.72 11.69 -20.16
N VAL A 230 36.68 12.45 -20.71
CA VAL A 230 37.85 12.93 -19.95
C VAL A 230 37.44 13.90 -18.83
N GLN A 231 36.50 14.81 -19.08
CA GLN A 231 35.97 15.69 -18.04
C GLN A 231 35.32 14.90 -16.90
N ASN A 232 34.55 13.85 -17.21
CA ASN A 232 33.96 12.98 -16.18
C ASN A 232 35.05 12.30 -15.32
N ILE A 233 36.14 11.83 -15.94
CA ILE A 233 37.27 11.26 -15.19
C ILE A 233 37.93 12.33 -14.31
N ALA A 234 38.16 13.52 -14.85
CA ALA A 234 38.76 14.62 -14.12
C ALA A 234 37.88 15.08 -12.94
N ASP A 235 36.56 15.09 -13.11
CA ASP A 235 35.60 15.40 -12.04
C ASP A 235 35.68 14.37 -10.90
N ILE A 236 35.74 13.07 -11.22
CA ILE A 236 35.89 12.01 -10.21
C ILE A 236 37.18 12.18 -9.40
N LEU A 237 38.27 12.61 -10.05
CA LEU A 237 39.60 12.73 -9.43
C LEU A 237 39.77 14.03 -8.63
N VAL A 238 39.18 15.14 -9.09
CA VAL A 238 39.37 16.47 -8.50
C VAL A 238 38.27 16.81 -7.49
N ASP A 239 37.06 16.27 -7.66
CA ASP A 239 35.88 16.58 -6.86
C ASP A 239 35.12 15.29 -6.46
N PRO A 240 35.72 14.43 -5.62
CA PRO A 240 35.13 13.16 -5.24
C PRO A 240 33.85 13.31 -4.40
N GLU A 241 33.62 14.49 -3.79
CA GLU A 241 32.43 14.80 -2.98
C GLU A 241 31.26 15.34 -3.83
N GLY A 242 31.49 15.67 -5.11
CA GLY A 242 30.47 16.20 -6.01
C GLY A 242 29.93 17.56 -5.59
N ALA A 243 30.73 18.35 -4.87
CA ALA A 243 30.35 19.66 -4.35
C ALA A 243 30.55 20.74 -5.43
N LEU A 244 29.87 20.57 -6.58
CA LEU A 244 29.96 21.43 -7.77
C LEU A 244 29.80 22.93 -7.46
N GLU A 245 29.02 23.28 -6.44
CA GLU A 245 28.73 24.67 -6.06
C GLU A 245 29.87 25.37 -5.30
N ARG A 246 30.91 24.65 -4.85
CA ARG A 246 32.00 25.20 -4.03
C ARG A 246 33.40 25.00 -4.61
N ARG A 247 33.54 24.85 -5.93
CA ARG A 247 34.87 24.69 -6.52
C ARG A 247 35.74 25.93 -6.33
N ASN A 248 36.81 25.80 -5.54
CA ASN A 248 37.81 26.83 -5.37
C ASN A 248 38.64 27.02 -6.66
N HIS A 249 39.42 28.10 -6.73
CA HIS A 249 40.23 28.38 -7.94
C HIS A 249 41.23 27.24 -8.25
N TRP A 250 41.78 26.59 -7.22
CA TRP A 250 42.73 25.49 -7.39
C TRP A 250 42.08 24.27 -8.02
N GLU A 251 40.88 23.90 -7.61
CA GLU A 251 40.11 22.79 -8.18
C GLU A 251 39.77 23.04 -9.66
N LYS A 252 39.37 24.27 -10.02
CA LYS A 252 39.07 24.62 -11.42
C LYS A 252 40.30 24.55 -12.32
N THR A 253 41.44 25.07 -11.84
CA THR A 253 42.71 25.04 -12.57
C THR A 253 43.23 23.61 -12.69
N SER A 254 43.20 22.83 -11.61
CA SER A 254 43.59 21.41 -11.59
C SER A 254 42.73 20.57 -12.53
N HIS A 255 41.41 20.79 -12.53
CA HIS A 255 40.50 20.12 -13.47
C HIS A 255 40.89 20.42 -14.92
N SER A 256 41.09 21.69 -15.27
CA SER A 256 41.46 22.09 -16.65
C SER A 256 42.80 21.50 -17.08
N LEU A 257 43.80 21.51 -16.17
CA LEU A 257 45.10 20.89 -16.40
C LEU A 257 44.96 19.39 -16.61
N LEU A 258 44.21 18.70 -15.75
CA LEU A 258 44.05 17.25 -15.80
C LEU A 258 43.32 16.81 -17.07
N VAL A 259 42.30 17.56 -17.52
CA VAL A 259 41.64 17.31 -18.81
C VAL A 259 42.63 17.40 -19.97
N GLY A 260 43.44 18.46 -20.01
CA GLY A 260 44.46 18.63 -21.05
C GLY A 260 45.53 17.54 -21.01
N ALA A 261 46.00 17.18 -19.81
CA ALA A 261 47.02 16.14 -19.62
C ALA A 261 46.51 14.75 -20.03
N ILE A 262 45.29 14.39 -19.65
CA ILE A 262 44.68 13.11 -20.07
C ILE A 262 44.54 13.05 -21.59
N LEU A 263 44.01 14.10 -22.22
CA LEU A 263 43.91 14.16 -23.69
C LEU A 263 45.29 14.02 -24.34
N HIS A 264 46.31 14.70 -23.81
CA HIS A 264 47.67 14.57 -24.29
C HIS A 264 48.16 13.12 -24.22
N VAL A 265 48.05 12.48 -23.05
CA VAL A 265 48.44 11.06 -22.85
C VAL A 265 47.70 10.14 -23.82
N LEU A 266 46.41 10.38 -24.06
CA LEU A 266 45.60 9.58 -24.98
C LEU A 266 46.07 9.63 -26.44
N TYR A 267 46.70 10.73 -26.87
CA TYR A 267 47.19 10.88 -28.25
C TYR A 267 48.70 10.69 -28.41
N ALA A 268 49.49 11.18 -27.46
CA ALA A 268 50.94 11.29 -27.60
C ALA A 268 51.70 10.07 -27.06
N GLU A 269 51.24 9.47 -25.96
CA GLU A 269 51.99 8.42 -25.26
C GLU A 269 51.69 7.02 -25.81
N GLU A 270 52.63 6.08 -25.77
CA GLU A 270 52.32 4.69 -26.11
C GLU A 270 51.56 4.00 -24.95
N GLU A 271 52.03 4.22 -23.72
CA GLU A 271 51.37 3.74 -22.51
C GLU A 271 50.40 4.78 -21.96
N LYS A 272 49.12 4.42 -21.84
CA LYS A 272 48.06 5.35 -21.42
C LYS A 272 47.97 5.46 -19.90
N THR A 273 49.02 5.97 -19.27
CA THR A 273 49.14 6.11 -17.81
C THR A 273 49.33 7.57 -17.39
N LEU A 274 48.92 7.93 -16.18
CA LEU A 274 49.20 9.23 -15.54
C LEU A 274 50.40 9.18 -14.59
N ALA A 275 50.96 7.99 -14.35
CA ALA A 275 52.12 7.76 -13.50
C ALA A 275 53.41 7.75 -14.31
#